data_AF-W7DKM7-F1
#
_entry.id   AF-W7DKM7-F1
#
_cell.length_a   1.000
_cell.length_b   1.000
_cell.length_c   1.000
_cell.angle_alpha   90.00
_cell.angle_beta   90.00
_cell.angle_gamma   90.00
#
_symmetry.space_group_name_H-M   'P 1'
#
loop_
_entity.id
_entity.type
_entity.pdbx_description
1 polymer ?
#
loop_
_entity_poly.entity_id
_entity_poly.type
_entity_poly.pdbx_seq_one_letter_code
_entity_poly.pdbx_strand_id
1 'polypeptide(L)'
;METFEDFIGQIEDPEQQARTAEVLAWVEGTFPNLGKRIAWNQPMFTDHDTFIAGFSVSKKHLAMSPELVGIEAFSAEIKKSGL
;
A
#
# COMPACT_ATOMS: atom_id res chain seq x y z
N MET A 1 -10.40 1.83 7.31
CA MET A 1 -9.44 2.93 7.53
C MET A 1 -8.84 2.95 8.94
N GLU A 2 -9.61 2.71 10.01
CA GLU A 2 -9.14 2.79 11.42
C GLU A 2 -7.72 2.23 11.69
N THR A 3 -7.37 1.07 11.11
CA THR A 3 -6.04 0.44 11.28
C THR A 3 -4.86 1.27 10.75
N PHE A 4 -5.09 2.15 9.77
CA PHE A 4 -4.05 2.91 9.07
C PHE A 4 -4.10 4.42 9.35
N GLU A 5 -5.09 4.90 10.11
CA GLU A 5 -5.28 6.33 10.39
C GLU A 5 -4.06 6.95 11.07
N ASP A 6 -3.48 6.26 12.05
CA ASP A 6 -2.27 6.73 12.75
C ASP A 6 -1.08 6.87 11.80
N PHE A 7 -0.91 5.94 10.85
CA PHE A 7 0.16 6.00 9.86
C PHE A 7 -0.06 7.15 8.88
N ILE A 8 -1.29 7.32 8.38
CA ILE A 8 -1.65 8.39 7.45
C ILE A 8 -1.46 9.75 8.13
N GLY A 9 -1.86 9.89 9.39
CA GLY A 9 -1.72 11.12 10.17
C GLY A 9 -0.27 11.57 10.40
N GLN A 10 0.70 10.66 10.28
CA GLN A 10 2.14 10.96 10.40
C GLN A 10 2.78 11.50 9.10
N ILE A 11 2.06 11.47 7.97
CA ILE A 11 2.58 11.98 6.69
C ILE A 11 2.50 13.51 6.69
N GLU A 12 3.66 14.17 6.60
CA GLU A 12 3.78 15.63 6.67
C GLU A 12 3.28 16.34 5.40
N ASP A 13 3.50 15.74 4.24
CA ASP A 13 3.10 16.30 2.94
C ASP A 13 1.59 16.05 2.71
N PRO A 14 0.74 17.09 2.64
CA PRO A 14 -0.70 16.91 2.50
C PRO A 14 -1.14 16.22 1.21
N GLU A 15 -0.39 16.38 0.12
CA GLU A 15 -0.70 15.72 -1.15
C GLU A 15 -0.37 14.23 -1.06
N GLN A 16 0.77 13.89 -0.48
CA GLN A 16 1.13 12.48 -0.25
C GLN A 16 0.19 11.82 0.76
N GLN A 17 -0.21 12.53 1.81
CA GLN A 17 -1.16 12.06 2.80
C GLN A 17 -2.51 11.72 2.15
N ALA A 18 -3.07 12.67 1.39
CA ALA A 18 -4.34 12.47 0.69
C ALA A 18 -4.28 11.31 -0.32
N ARG A 19 -3.22 11.25 -1.13
CA ARG A 19 -3.02 10.16 -2.09
C ARG A 19 -2.87 8.81 -1.40
N THR A 20 -2.14 8.74 -0.30
CA THR A 20 -1.95 7.49 0.46
C THR A 20 -3.27 7.01 1.06
N ALA A 21 -4.05 7.92 1.64
CA ALA A 21 -5.38 7.63 2.16
C ALA A 21 -6.32 7.12 1.07
N GLU A 22 -6.32 7.76 -0.10
CA GLU A 22 -7.14 7.36 -1.26
C GLU A 22 -6.80 5.94 -1.72
N VAL A 23 -5.51 5.63 -1.91
CA VAL A 23 -5.08 4.30 -2.36
C VAL A 23 -5.44 3.22 -1.34
N LEU A 24 -5.16 3.44 -0.04
CA LEU A 24 -5.47 2.45 1.00
C LEU A 24 -6.98 2.22 1.14
N ALA A 25 -7.79 3.28 1.06
CA ALA A 25 -9.24 3.18 1.07
C ALA A 25 -9.78 2.46 -0.17
N TRP A 26 -9.19 2.70 -1.34
CA TRP A 26 -9.55 2.00 -2.57
C TRP A 26 -9.26 0.49 -2.49
N VAL A 27 -8.11 0.09 -1.95
CA VAL A 27 -7.79 -1.34 -1.74
C VAL A 27 -8.81 -1.98 -0.79
N GLU A 28 -9.12 -1.32 0.33
CA GLU A 28 -10.11 -1.81 1.30
C GLU A 28 -11.52 -1.93 0.71
N GLY A 29 -11.94 -0.96 -0.11
CA GLY A 29 -13.25 -0.98 -0.78
C GLY A 29 -13.33 -2.00 -1.92
N THR A 30 -12.24 -2.23 -2.64
CA THR A 30 -12.19 -3.16 -3.78
C THR A 30 -12.03 -4.61 -3.33
N PHE A 31 -11.27 -4.83 -2.24
CA PHE A 31 -10.95 -6.16 -1.73
C PHE A 31 -11.35 -6.26 -0.24
N PRO A 32 -12.65 -6.29 0.09
CA PRO A 32 -13.15 -6.20 1.46
C PRO A 32 -12.75 -7.37 2.36
N ASN A 33 -12.31 -8.49 1.78
CA ASN A 33 -11.88 -9.68 2.51
C ASN A 33 -10.41 -9.61 2.97
N LEU A 34 -9.63 -8.64 2.49
CA LEU A 34 -8.24 -8.51 2.91
C LEU A 34 -8.17 -8.10 4.39
N GLY A 35 -7.34 -8.82 5.14
CA GLY A 35 -6.85 -8.39 6.42
C GLY A 35 -6.01 -7.12 6.30
N LYS A 36 -5.99 -6.32 7.37
CA LYS A 36 -5.19 -5.09 7.48
C LYS A 36 -4.25 -5.24 8.67
N ARG A 37 -2.98 -4.86 8.50
CA ARG A 37 -1.96 -4.93 9.55
C ARG A 37 -0.96 -3.80 9.41
N ILE A 38 -0.48 -3.27 10.53
CA ILE A 38 0.76 -2.48 10.57
C ILE A 38 1.91 -3.42 10.96
N ALA A 39 2.97 -3.45 10.15
CA ALA A 39 4.22 -4.11 10.49
C ALA A 39 5.40 -3.27 10.00
N TRP A 40 6.46 -3.16 10.79
CA TRP A 40 7.61 -2.27 10.52
C TRP A 40 7.21 -0.82 10.18
N ASN A 41 6.18 -0.31 10.88
CA ASN A 41 5.58 1.01 10.63
C ASN A 41 5.08 1.21 9.19
N GLN A 42 4.65 0.12 8.53
CA GLN A 42 4.10 0.15 7.19
C GLN A 42 2.70 -0.49 7.18
N PRO A 43 1.73 0.11 6.50
CA PRO A 43 0.45 -0.52 6.21
C PRO A 43 0.63 -1.71 5.25
N MET A 44 0.07 -2.83 5.65
CA MET A 44 0.08 -4.07 4.89
C MET A 44 -1.33 -4.64 4.79
N PHE A 45 -1.63 -5.21 3.63
CA PHE A 45 -2.78 -6.06 3.43
C PHE A 45 -2.36 -7.52 3.42
N THR A 46 -3.20 -8.33 4.05
CA THR A 46 -2.99 -9.77 4.17
C THR A 46 -4.22 -10.54 3.71
N ASP A 47 -4.05 -11.79 3.32
CA ASP A 47 -5.15 -12.73 3.14
C ASP A 47 -4.83 -13.99 3.96
N HIS A 48 -5.74 -14.37 4.87
CA HIS A 48 -5.50 -15.49 5.80
C HIS A 48 -4.10 -15.45 6.47
N ASP A 49 -3.74 -14.29 7.04
CA ASP A 49 -2.43 -13.99 7.66
C ASP A 49 -1.21 -14.04 6.72
N THR A 50 -1.41 -14.25 5.42
CA THR A 50 -0.35 -14.22 4.40
C THR A 50 -0.18 -12.82 3.83
N PHE A 51 1.05 -12.37 3.66
CA PHE A 51 1.36 -11.06 3.08
C PHE A 51 0.96 -10.98 1.60
N ILE A 52 0.23 -9.91 1.23
CA ILE A 52 -0.19 -9.65 -0.16
C ILE A 52 0.48 -8.39 -0.71
N ALA A 53 0.33 -7.27 0.00
CA ALA A 53 0.89 -5.98 -0.40
C ALA A 53 1.21 -5.10 0.80
N GLY A 54 2.34 -4.39 0.72
CA GLY A 54 2.75 -3.37 1.70
C GLY A 54 2.91 -2.01 1.04
N PHE A 55 2.65 -0.95 1.79
CA PHE A 55 2.84 0.42 1.33
C PHE A 55 3.78 1.18 2.25
N SER A 56 4.56 2.09 1.70
CA SER A 56 5.42 2.99 2.47
C SER A 56 5.57 4.34 1.78
N VAL A 57 5.71 5.39 2.58
CA VAL A 57 5.86 6.75 2.07
C VAL A 57 7.32 7.17 2.19
N SER A 58 7.88 7.68 1.11
CA SER A 58 9.18 8.35 1.07
C SER A 58 8.99 9.80 0.63
N LYS A 59 10.03 10.63 0.80
CA LYS A 59 9.95 12.07 0.47
C LYS A 59 9.42 12.38 -0.93
N LYS A 60 9.65 11.51 -1.92
CA LYS A 60 9.28 11.76 -3.32
C LYS A 60 8.19 10.83 -3.85
N HIS A 61 7.97 9.69 -3.21
CA HIS A 61 7.17 8.61 -3.79
C HIS A 61 6.44 7.83 -2.70
N LEU A 62 5.22 7.41 -3.01
CA LEU A 62 4.52 6.30 -2.36
C LEU A 62 5.02 5.00 -3.00
N ALA A 63 5.65 4.14 -2.22
CA ALA A 63 6.06 2.82 -2.66
C ALA A 63 4.98 1.79 -2.33
N MET A 64 4.73 0.89 -3.27
CA MET A 64 3.85 -0.27 -3.12
C MET A 64 4.69 -1.52 -3.44
N SER A 65 4.71 -2.46 -2.52
CA SER A 65 5.47 -3.70 -2.62
C SER A 65 4.49 -4.88 -2.57
N PRO A 66 4.20 -5.54 -3.69
CA PRO A 66 3.43 -6.77 -3.70
C PRO A 66 4.32 -7.96 -3.32
N GLU A 67 3.71 -9.13 -3.14
CA GLU A 67 4.42 -10.40 -3.08
C GLU A 67 5.26 -10.68 -4.34
N LEU A 68 6.25 -11.59 -4.22
CA LEU A 68 7.20 -11.89 -5.30
C LEU A 68 6.49 -12.31 -6.60
N VAL A 69 5.44 -13.13 -6.49
CA VAL A 69 4.66 -13.60 -7.64
C VAL A 69 4.02 -12.42 -8.39
N GLY A 70 3.53 -11.41 -7.66
CA GLY A 70 3.01 -10.19 -8.26
C GLY A 70 4.09 -9.39 -8.98
N ILE A 71 5.28 -9.26 -8.39
CA ILE A 71 6.41 -8.59 -9.05
C ILE A 71 6.78 -9.30 -10.35
N GLU A 72 6.94 -10.63 -10.31
CA GLU A 72 7.34 -11.42 -11.48
C GLU A 72 6.31 -11.36 -12.60
N ALA A 73 5.02 -11.45 -12.26
CA ALA A 73 3.93 -11.38 -13.22
C ALA A 73 3.84 -10.01 -13.91
N PHE A 74 4.00 -8.92 -13.16
CA PHE A 74 3.72 -7.57 -13.66
C PHE A 74 4.96 -6.72 -13.96
N SER A 75 6.19 -7.21 -13.73
CA SER A 75 7.42 -6.42 -13.92
C SER A 75 7.54 -5.81 -15.33
N ALA A 76 7.16 -6.56 -16.36
CA ALA A 76 7.22 -6.09 -17.74
C ALA A 76 6.22 -4.96 -18.02
N GLU A 77 5.03 -5.01 -17.42
CA GLU A 77 4.00 -3.98 -17.55
C GLU A 77 4.37 -2.74 -16.75
N ILE A 78 4.87 -2.94 -15.51
CA ILE A 78 5.36 -1.85 -14.65
C ILE A 78 6.46 -1.05 -15.35
N LYS A 79 7.44 -1.71 -15.99
CA LYS A 79 8.49 -1.04 -16.77
C LYS A 79 7.93 -0.24 -17.95
N LYS A 80 6.91 -0.76 -18.64
CA LYS A 80 6.25 -0.04 -19.75
C LYS A 80 5.51 1.20 -19.28
N SER A 81 5.00 1.19 -18.06
CA SER A 81 4.30 2.31 -17.43
C SER A 81 5.23 3.44 -16.95
N GLY A 82 6.54 3.32 -17.17
CA GLY A 82 7.51 4.39 -16.87
C GLY A 82 8.28 4.21 -15.57
N LEU A 83 8.38 2.98 -15.07
CA LEU A 83 9.31 2.60 -14.01
C LEU A 83 10.70 2.22 -14.56
#